data_AF-A0A497SC20-F1
#
_entry.id   AF-A0A497SC20-F1
#
_cell.length_a   1.000
_cell.length_b   1.000
_cell.length_c   1.000
_cell.angle_alpha   90.00
_cell.angle_beta   90.00
_cell.angle_gamma   90.00
#
_symmetry.space_group_name_H-M   'P 1'
#
loop_
_entity.id
_entity.type
_entity.pdbx_description
1 polymer ?
#
loop_
_entity_poly.entity_id
_entity_poly.type
_entity_poly.pdbx_seq_one_letter_code
_entity_poly.pdbx_strand_id
1 'polypeptide(L)' 'MDKSFIFKLVSVIGLVLHDLVRGPVLAGGEGTRLRPLSLSLPKHLAPLLGRTVIEYPIQYLAVTSVRDIGVVAVAWII' A
#
# COMPACT_ATOMS: atom_id res chain seq x y z
N MET A 1 -36.25 -2.99 21.11
CA MET A 1 -34.83 -2.98 20.71
C MET A 1 -34.40 -1.53 20.58
N ASP A 2 -33.38 -1.13 21.34
CA ASP A 2 -32.96 0.28 21.48
C ASP A 2 -32.18 0.77 20.24
N LYS A 3 -32.43 2.01 19.80
CA LYS A 3 -31.64 2.71 18.75
C LYS A 3 -30.15 2.79 19.11
N SER A 4 -29.82 2.89 20.39
CA SER A 4 -28.45 2.87 20.90
C SER A 4 -27.76 1.54 20.63
N PHE A 5 -28.50 0.43 20.72
CA PHE A 5 -27.98 -0.91 20.39
C PHE A 5 -27.70 -1.06 18.89
N ILE A 6 -28.62 -0.57 18.04
CA ILE A 6 -28.44 -0.59 16.57
C ILE A 6 -27.23 0.24 16.16
N PHE A 7 -27.07 1.44 16.72
CA PHE A 7 -25.92 2.31 16.41
C PHE A 7 -24.58 1.66 16.80
N LYS A 8 -24.54 1.02 17.97
CA LYS A 8 -23.35 0.30 18.44
C LYS A 8 -23.02 -0.89 17.54
N LEU A 9 -24.03 -1.64 17.10
CA LEU A 9 -23.86 -2.76 16.19
C LEU A 9 -23.32 -2.32 14.83
N VAL A 10 -23.88 -1.25 14.25
CA VAL A 10 -23.42 -0.69 12.97
C VAL A 10 -21.98 -0.17 13.08
N SER A 11 -21.63 0.50 14.19
CA SER A 11 -20.27 0.97 14.42
C SER A 11 -19.26 -0.17 14.56
N VAL A 12 -19.63 -1.26 15.25
CA VAL A 12 -18.77 -2.44 15.40
C VAL A 12 -18.57 -3.13 14.05
N ILE A 13 -19.64 -3.30 13.27
CA ILE A 13 -19.53 -3.91 11.93
C ILE A 13 -18.65 -3.04 11.02
N GLY A 14 -18.83 -1.72 11.02
CA GLY A 14 -18.00 -0.80 10.25
C GLY A 14 -16.51 -0.87 10.63
N LEU A 15 -16.20 -0.99 11.92
CA LEU A 15 -14.83 -1.15 12.41
C LEU A 15 -14.23 -2.49 11.96
N VAL A 16 -14.97 -3.59 12.11
CA VAL A 16 -14.51 -4.93 11.73
C VAL A 16 -14.27 -5.04 10.22
N LEU A 17 -15.16 -4.48 9.40
CA LEU A 17 -15.00 -4.51 7.93
C LEU A 17 -13.76 -3.76 7.46
N HIS A 18 -13.36 -2.70 8.18
CA HIS A 18 -12.18 -1.92 7.85
C HIS A 18 -10.88 -2.72 8.08
N ASP A 19 -10.82 -3.56 9.10
CA ASP A 19 -9.65 -4.40 9.42
C ASP A 19 -9.52 -5.64 8.51
N LEU A 20 -10.54 -5.97 7.72
CA LEU A 20 -10.51 -7.06 6.74
C LEU A 20 -9.81 -6.68 5.42
N VAL A 21 -9.69 -5.39 5.11
CA VAL A 21 -9.19 -4.93 3.81
C VAL A 21 -7.67 -4.78 3.86
N ARG A 22 -6.96 -5.52 3.00
CA ARG A 22 -5.51 -5.45 2.83
C ARG A 22 -5.13 -4.87 1.48
N GLY A 23 -4.14 -4.00 1.45
CA GLY A 23 -3.61 -3.37 0.25
C GLY A 23 -2.21 -3.89 -0.09
N PRO A 24 -2.08 -4.91 -0.95
CA PRO A 24 -0.77 -5.37 -1.37
C PRO A 24 -0.14 -4.42 -2.39
N VAL A 25 1.11 -4.02 -2.15
CA VAL A 25 1.95 -3.27 -3.09
C VAL A 25 3.04 -4.19 -3.62
N LEU A 26 2.97 -4.53 -4.91
CA LEU A 26 3.93 -5.42 -5.56
C LEU A 26 5.16 -4.62 -6.01
N ALA A 27 6.21 -4.66 -5.20
CA ALA A 27 7.48 -3.98 -5.41
C ALA A 27 8.56 -4.94 -5.98
N GLY A 28 8.22 -5.73 -7.00
CA GLY A 28 9.12 -6.73 -7.60
C GLY A 28 9.59 -6.45 -9.04
N GLY A 29 10.67 -7.13 -9.45
CA GLY A 29 11.16 -7.20 -10.83
C GLY A 29 12.46 -6.42 -11.11
N GLU A 30 13.24 -6.90 -12.07
CA GLU A 30 14.66 -6.56 -12.33
C GLU A 30 14.91 -5.13 -12.87
N GLY A 31 13.86 -4.40 -13.27
CA GLY A 31 13.99 -2.99 -13.67
C GLY A 31 14.81 -2.73 -14.95
N THR A 32 15.05 -3.75 -15.79
CA THR A 32 15.93 -3.71 -16.99
C THR A 32 15.72 -2.52 -17.92
N ARG A 33 14.48 -2.01 -18.06
CA ARG A 33 14.14 -0.85 -18.90
C ARG A 33 14.62 0.51 -18.34
N LEU A 34 14.91 0.59 -17.05
CA LEU A 34 15.39 1.79 -16.37
C LEU A 34 16.91 1.75 -16.13
N ARG A 35 17.64 0.79 -16.71
CA ARG A 35 19.10 0.77 -16.61
C ARG A 35 19.68 2.02 -17.29
N PRO A 36 20.71 2.65 -16.69
CA PRO A 36 21.51 2.17 -15.56
C PRO A 36 20.95 2.48 -14.16
N LEU A 37 19.88 3.29 -14.04
CA LEU A 37 19.33 3.71 -12.73
C LEU A 37 18.95 2.53 -11.84
N SER A 38 18.39 1.47 -12.44
CA SER A 38 17.94 0.29 -11.69
C SER A 38 19.07 -0.67 -11.26
N LEU A 39 20.33 -0.39 -11.61
CA LEU A 39 21.48 -1.20 -11.18
C LEU A 39 21.87 -0.88 -9.73
N SER A 40 21.79 0.39 -9.34
CA SER A 40 22.16 0.85 -7.99
C SER A 40 20.96 1.02 -7.06
N LEU A 41 19.73 1.01 -7.58
CA LEU A 41 18.53 1.31 -6.83
C LEU A 41 17.33 0.48 -7.34
N PRO A 42 16.53 -0.15 -6.45
CA PRO A 42 15.29 -0.77 -6.85
C PRO A 42 14.36 0.23 -7.55
N LYS A 43 13.74 -0.16 -8.66
CA LYS A 43 12.87 0.73 -9.46
C LYS A 43 11.75 1.42 -8.67
N HIS A 44 11.24 0.77 -7.62
CA HIS A 44 10.17 1.32 -6.77
C HIS A 44 10.65 2.44 -5.84
N LEU A 45 11.96 2.51 -5.58
CA LEU A 45 12.58 3.56 -4.77
C LEU A 45 13.11 4.71 -5.65
N ALA A 46 13.00 4.60 -6.97
CA ALA A 46 13.43 5.66 -7.87
C ALA A 46 12.71 6.98 -7.53
N PRO A 47 13.43 8.12 -7.51
CA PRO A 47 12.83 9.41 -7.27
C PRO A 47 11.98 9.82 -8.48
N LEU A 48 10.77 10.27 -8.21
CA LEU A 48 9.82 10.85 -9.15
C LEU A 48 9.16 12.05 -8.46
N LEU A 49 9.32 13.24 -9.04
CA LEU A 49 8.71 14.49 -8.55
C LEU A 49 8.94 14.76 -7.03
N GLY A 50 10.14 14.48 -6.54
CA GLY A 50 10.52 14.71 -5.13
C GLY A 50 10.01 13.65 -4.14
N ARG A 51 9.44 12.55 -4.63
CA ARG A 51 8.96 11.40 -3.86
C ARG A 51 9.47 10.10 -4.47
N THR A 52 9.43 8.99 -3.73
CA THR A 52 9.76 7.68 -4.30
C THR A 52 8.53 7.08 -5.00
N VAL A 53 8.74 6.30 -6.06
CA VAL A 53 7.63 5.70 -6.84
C VAL A 53 6.69 4.86 -5.96
N ILE A 54 7.19 4.21 -4.91
CA ILE A 54 6.39 3.40 -3.98
C ILE A 54 5.46 4.24 -3.08
N GLU A 55 5.75 5.53 -2.86
CA GLU A 55 4.91 6.39 -2.02
C GLU A 55 3.54 6.65 -2.65
N TYR A 56 3.45 6.68 -3.98
CA TYR A 56 2.19 6.94 -4.69
C TYR A 56 1.11 5.87 -4.41
N PRO A 57 1.35 4.56 -4.62
CA PRO A 57 0.36 3.54 -4.30
C PRO A 57 0.08 3.44 -2.79
N ILE A 58 1.07 3.66 -1.92
CA ILE A 58 0.86 3.68 -0.46
C ILE A 58 -0.07 4.83 -0.07
N GLN A 59 0.16 6.03 -0.60
CA GLN A 59 -0.71 7.19 -0.33
C GLN A 59 -2.11 6.95 -0.87
N TYR A 60 -2.24 6.35 -2.05
CA TYR A 60 -3.53 5.99 -2.61
C TYR A 60 -4.30 5.00 -1.71
N LEU A 61 -3.62 3.98 -1.18
CA LEU A 61 -4.23 3.02 -0.24
C LEU A 61 -4.59 3.70 1.10
N ALA A 62 -3.76 4.61 1.59
CA ALA A 62 -4.03 5.33 2.83
C ALA A 62 -5.27 6.25 2.72
N VAL A 63 -5.46 6.95 1.58
CA VAL A 63 -6.63 7.82 1.38
C VAL A 63 -7.92 7.03 1.16
N THR A 64 -7.85 5.76 0.76
CA THR A 64 -9.01 4.86 0.66
C THR A 64 -9.28 4.09 1.94
N SER A 65 -8.69 4.52 3.06
CA SER A 65 -8.83 3.90 4.39
C SER A 65 -8.26 2.48 4.49
N VAL A 66 -7.39 2.05 3.59
CA VAL A 66 -6.66 0.78 3.74
C VAL A 66 -5.49 1.00 4.69
N ARG A 67 -5.57 0.44 5.90
CA ARG A 67 -4.50 0.55 6.92
C ARG A 67 -3.54 -0.64 6.92
N ASP A 68 -4.01 -1.82 6.53
CA ASP A 68 -3.17 -3.02 6.44
C ASP A 68 -2.53 -3.09 5.03
N ILE A 69 -1.35 -2.50 4.90
CA ILE A 69 -0.61 -2.39 3.64
C ILE A 69 0.61 -3.33 3.69
N GLY A 70 0.62 -4.33 2.81
CA GLY A 70 1.74 -5.27 2.67
C GLY A 70 2.57 -4.96 1.43
N VAL A 71 3.87 -4.75 1.58
CA VAL A 71 4.78 -4.57 0.43
C VAL A 71 5.48 -5.90 0.14
N VAL A 72 5.25 -6.44 -1.05
CA VAL A 72 5.96 -7.64 -1.52
C VAL A 72 7.08 -7.20 -2.44
N ALA A 73 8.31 -7.22 -1.93
CA ALA A 73 9.49 -6.83 -2.68
C ALA A 73 10.29 -8.06 -3.11
N VAL A 74 10.72 -8.08 -4.38
CA VAL A 74 11.76 -8.99 -4.87
C VAL A 74 12.92 -8.11 -5.31
N ALA A 75 13.91 -7.96 -4.44
CA ALA A 75 15.11 -7.19 -4.72
C ALA A 75 16.18 -8.13 -5.30
N TRP A 76 16.30 -8.17 -6.62
CA TRP A 76 17.54 -8.59 -7.25
C TRP A 76 18.41 -7.35 -7.38
N ILE A 77 19.32 -7.18 -6.43
CA ILE A 77 20.48 -6.31 -6.59
C ILE A 77 21.55 -7.23 -7.18
N ILE A 78 21.95 -6.97 -8.43
CA ILE A 78 23.15 -7.57 -9.04
C ILE A 78 24.29 -6.58 -8.83
#